data_AF-A0AAD7XBP9-F1
#
_entry.id   AF-A0AAD7XBP9-F1
#
_cell.length_a   1.000
_cell.length_b   1.000
_cell.length_c   1.000
_cell.angle_alpha   90.00
_cell.angle_beta   90.00
_cell.angle_gamma   90.00
#
_symmetry.space_group_name_H-M   'P 1'
#
loop_
_entity.id
_entity.type
_entity.pdbx_description
1 polymer ?
#
loop_
_entity_poly.entity_id
_entity_poly.type
_entity_poly.pdbx_seq_one_letter_code
_entity_poly.pdbx_strand_id
1 'polypeptide(L)'
;MKATFNLMGLGSLVATLFLAMSLLPLTCTGVTAAEIGASRMALERKYGTPHSLGKDYVFDPRDGWETVNTTNLLYKYSTPAHSDLEPDDDSYDSSASSSLQPRAKKSTTKKTSSKTAAKKTSVKSTSKKLASSAGSVLSGGLTKIISSIKGIGKPEPVTITWYTGHDLLNPSCWDNPNWHPTDASFAAALTLSGWTTKPKCFKFLELCHTSQKCVFVRVVDSCAGCAHGSKHVDLTKAAFSALADLNQGLLTVQMRQATEPKEGWVENYWGPK
;
A
#
# COMPACT_ATOMS: atom_id res chain seq x y z
N MET A 1 -92.20 9.44 42.76
CA MET A 1 -92.00 8.32 43.71
C MET A 1 -90.61 7.75 43.49
N LYS A 2 -89.91 7.46 44.58
CA LYS A 2 -88.47 7.14 44.67
C LYS A 2 -88.11 5.90 43.84
N ALA A 3 -87.00 5.98 43.10
CA ALA A 3 -86.19 4.81 42.76
C ALA A 3 -84.71 5.22 42.83
N THR A 4 -84.13 4.95 43.99
CA THR A 4 -82.70 4.97 44.28
C THR A 4 -81.98 3.91 43.43
N PHE A 5 -81.07 4.35 42.57
CA PHE A 5 -80.14 3.46 41.87
C PHE A 5 -78.90 3.24 42.74
N ASN A 6 -78.65 1.97 43.07
CA ASN A 6 -77.48 1.54 43.81
C ASN A 6 -76.27 1.39 42.89
N LEU A 7 -75.16 1.92 43.39
CA LEU A 7 -73.80 1.86 42.87
C LEU A 7 -73.16 0.54 43.29
N MET A 8 -72.71 -0.29 42.36
CA MET A 8 -71.68 -1.32 42.63
C MET A 8 -71.15 -1.90 41.32
N GLY A 9 -69.82 -1.85 41.13
CA GLY A 9 -69.14 -2.79 40.23
C GLY A 9 -68.41 -2.25 39.00
N LEU A 10 -67.73 -1.09 39.06
CA LEU A 10 -66.60 -0.83 38.16
C LEU A 10 -65.32 -1.33 38.82
N GLY A 11 -65.08 -2.63 38.71
CA GLY A 11 -63.82 -3.24 39.08
C GLY A 11 -63.47 -4.28 38.04
N SER A 12 -62.25 -4.21 37.52
CA SER A 12 -61.64 -5.18 36.59
C SER A 12 -61.98 -4.97 35.11
N LEU A 13 -61.25 -4.06 34.44
CA LEU A 13 -60.91 -4.17 33.00
C LEU A 13 -59.87 -3.11 32.57
N VAL A 14 -58.85 -2.81 33.39
CA VAL A 14 -57.70 -1.95 32.99
C VAL A 14 -56.37 -2.54 33.48
N ALA A 15 -56.22 -3.86 33.41
CA ALA A 15 -55.00 -4.55 33.86
C ALA A 15 -54.52 -5.65 32.89
N THR A 16 -54.83 -5.52 31.60
CA THR A 16 -54.41 -6.49 30.57
C THR A 16 -53.93 -5.85 29.26
N LEU A 17 -53.51 -4.58 29.30
CA LEU A 17 -52.91 -3.89 28.13
C LEU A 17 -51.54 -3.25 28.44
N PHE A 18 -50.80 -3.80 29.41
CA PHE A 18 -49.42 -3.37 29.71
C PHE A 18 -48.41 -4.54 29.82
N LEU A 19 -48.76 -5.73 29.30
CA LEU A 19 -47.93 -6.93 29.41
C LEU A 19 -47.63 -7.60 28.07
N ALA A 20 -47.57 -6.81 26.98
CA ALA A 20 -47.19 -7.26 25.65
C ALA A 20 -46.05 -6.43 25.04
N MET A 21 -45.20 -5.82 25.88
CA MET A 21 -44.08 -4.96 25.44
C MET A 21 -42.73 -5.26 26.12
N SER A 22 -42.56 -6.44 26.74
CA SER A 22 -41.35 -6.80 27.50
C SER A 22 -40.54 -7.97 26.93
N LEU A 23 -40.80 -8.39 25.69
CA LEU A 23 -40.04 -9.44 25.01
C LEU A 23 -39.62 -8.98 23.61
N LEU A 24 -38.96 -7.82 23.50
CA LEU A 24 -38.01 -7.65 22.41
C LEU A 24 -36.79 -8.48 22.80
N PRO A 25 -36.49 -9.61 22.11
CA PRO A 25 -35.18 -10.21 22.28
C PRO A 25 -34.17 -9.14 21.92
N LEU A 26 -33.33 -8.78 22.87
CA LEU A 26 -32.09 -8.05 22.63
C LEU A 26 -31.25 -9.01 21.77
N THR A 27 -31.52 -9.02 20.47
CA THR A 27 -30.69 -9.67 19.47
C THR A 27 -29.44 -8.81 19.40
N CYS A 28 -28.56 -8.99 20.38
CA CYS A 28 -27.17 -8.58 20.26
C CYS A 28 -26.68 -9.22 18.96
N THR A 29 -26.57 -8.41 17.92
CA THR A 29 -25.86 -8.75 16.69
C THR A 29 -24.38 -8.85 17.07
N GLY A 30 -24.05 -9.93 17.77
CA GLY A 30 -22.70 -10.27 18.14
C GLY A 30 -21.96 -10.61 16.86
N VAL A 31 -21.04 -9.74 16.47
CA VAL A 31 -20.09 -10.02 15.41
C VAL A 31 -19.31 -11.26 15.82
N THR A 32 -19.36 -12.31 14.98
CA THR A 32 -18.66 -13.55 15.29
C THR A 32 -17.15 -13.39 15.07
N ALA A 33 -16.32 -14.12 15.81
CA ALA A 33 -14.86 -14.06 15.62
C ALA A 33 -14.44 -14.41 14.17
N ALA A 34 -15.18 -15.30 13.51
CA ALA A 34 -14.96 -15.65 12.11
C ALA A 34 -15.16 -14.45 11.16
N GLU A 35 -16.12 -13.58 11.47
CA GLU A 35 -16.41 -12.37 10.69
C GLU A 35 -15.31 -11.30 10.85
N ILE A 36 -14.71 -11.21 12.04
CA ILE A 36 -13.53 -10.36 12.29
C ILE A 36 -12.32 -10.87 11.49
N GLY A 37 -12.08 -12.17 11.49
CA GLY A 37 -11.00 -12.77 10.69
C GLY A 37 -11.18 -12.54 9.18
N ALA A 38 -12.40 -12.75 8.67
CA ALA A 38 -12.71 -12.55 7.26
C ALA A 38 -12.56 -11.09 6.81
N SER A 39 -13.02 -10.13 7.63
CA SER A 39 -12.89 -8.70 7.33
C SER A 39 -11.42 -8.24 7.34
N ARG A 40 -10.61 -8.72 8.30
CA ARG A 40 -9.16 -8.45 8.32
C ARG A 40 -8.45 -9.00 7.09
N MET A 41 -8.71 -10.24 6.71
CA MET A 41 -8.11 -10.83 5.51
C MET A 41 -8.53 -10.10 4.23
N ALA A 42 -9.77 -9.61 4.16
CA ALA A 42 -10.23 -8.81 3.03
C ALA A 42 -9.50 -7.46 2.95
N LEU A 43 -9.26 -6.80 4.09
CA LEU A 43 -8.47 -5.56 4.17
C LEU A 43 -7.02 -5.80 3.76
N GLU A 44 -6.39 -6.85 4.28
CA GLU A 44 -5.01 -7.22 3.94
C GLU A 44 -4.87 -7.52 2.45
N ARG A 45 -5.81 -8.25 1.83
CA ARG A 45 -5.81 -8.44 0.37
C ARG A 45 -5.99 -7.14 -0.39
N LYS A 46 -6.88 -6.27 0.07
CA LYS A 46 -7.21 -5.02 -0.64
C LYS A 46 -6.03 -4.05 -0.65
N TYR A 47 -5.38 -3.82 0.48
CA TYR A 47 -4.24 -2.90 0.54
C TYR A 47 -2.92 -3.56 0.14
N GLY A 48 -2.85 -4.89 0.21
CA GLY A 48 -1.70 -5.66 -0.25
C GLY A 48 -1.63 -5.85 -1.76
N THR A 49 -2.69 -5.46 -2.49
CA THR A 49 -2.74 -5.58 -3.96
C THR A 49 -2.71 -4.19 -4.61
N PRO A 50 -2.04 -4.05 -5.76
CA PRO A 50 -2.05 -2.79 -6.48
C PRO A 50 -3.45 -2.45 -6.98
N HIS A 51 -3.82 -1.18 -6.92
CA HIS A 51 -5.09 -0.66 -7.42
C HIS A 51 -4.91 0.11 -8.74
N SER A 52 -6.03 0.34 -9.43
CA SER A 52 -6.09 1.11 -10.68
C SER A 52 -6.90 2.39 -10.50
N LEU A 53 -6.48 3.45 -11.19
CA LEU A 53 -7.20 4.72 -11.37
C LEU A 53 -8.28 4.66 -12.46
N GLY A 54 -8.44 3.51 -13.13
CA GLY A 54 -9.34 3.31 -14.26
C GLY A 54 -8.59 3.27 -15.60
N LYS A 55 -9.20 2.62 -16.61
CA LYS A 55 -8.61 2.49 -17.96
C LYS A 55 -8.58 3.80 -18.73
N ASP A 56 -9.51 4.70 -18.40
CA ASP A 56 -9.66 6.00 -19.05
C ASP A 56 -8.83 7.09 -18.36
N TYR A 57 -8.08 6.73 -17.31
CA TYR A 57 -7.18 7.67 -16.66
C TYR A 57 -5.95 7.89 -17.53
N VAL A 58 -5.89 9.07 -18.15
CA VAL A 58 -4.76 9.53 -18.94
C VAL A 58 -3.92 10.46 -18.07
N PHE A 59 -2.64 10.14 -17.97
CA PHE A 59 -1.67 11.02 -17.34
C PHE A 59 -1.41 12.22 -18.25
N ASP A 60 -1.87 13.41 -17.85
CA ASP A 60 -1.67 14.66 -18.61
C ASP A 60 -0.28 15.24 -18.29
N PRO A 61 0.58 15.55 -19.27
CA PRO A 61 1.86 16.22 -19.02
C PRO A 61 1.74 17.53 -18.22
N ARG A 62 0.60 18.22 -18.32
CA ARG A 62 0.29 19.44 -17.53
C ARG A 62 0.09 19.15 -16.04
N ASP A 63 -0.18 17.89 -15.69
CA ASP A 63 -0.20 17.42 -14.31
C ASP A 63 1.20 17.03 -13.81
N GLY A 64 2.26 17.31 -14.58
CA GLY A 64 3.66 17.01 -14.21
C GLY A 64 4.14 15.62 -14.66
N TRP A 65 3.49 15.02 -15.65
CA TRP A 65 3.81 13.68 -16.12
C TRP A 65 4.77 13.71 -17.31
N GLU A 66 6.01 13.29 -17.08
CA GLU A 66 6.99 13.03 -18.15
C GLU A 66 7.37 11.54 -18.14
N THR A 67 7.35 10.90 -19.31
CA THR A 67 7.82 9.52 -19.45
C THR A 67 9.34 9.53 -19.56
N VAL A 68 10.04 9.41 -18.44
CA VAL A 68 11.50 9.44 -18.44
C VAL A 68 12.04 8.05 -18.75
N ASN A 69 12.85 7.93 -19.79
CA ASN A 69 13.57 6.69 -20.07
C ASN A 69 14.56 6.40 -18.93
N THR A 70 14.39 5.27 -18.25
CA THR A 70 15.17 4.86 -17.07
C THR A 70 16.66 4.75 -17.34
N THR A 71 17.10 4.49 -18.58
CA THR A 71 18.54 4.49 -18.91
C THR A 71 19.19 5.87 -18.85
N ASN A 72 18.39 6.93 -18.94
CA ASN A 72 18.86 8.31 -18.82
C ASN A 72 18.85 8.81 -17.36
N LEU A 73 18.60 7.96 -16.36
CA LEU A 73 18.65 8.40 -14.96
C LEU A 73 20.09 8.48 -14.42
N LEU A 74 21.07 7.89 -15.12
CA LEU A 74 22.47 7.92 -14.69
C LEU A 74 22.99 9.35 -14.52
N TYR A 75 22.58 10.32 -15.36
CA TYR A 75 23.06 11.70 -15.20
C TYR A 75 22.52 12.40 -13.96
N LYS A 76 21.35 11.96 -13.43
CA LYS A 76 20.72 12.57 -12.24
C LYS A 76 21.25 12.00 -10.92
N TYR A 77 21.81 10.80 -10.95
CA TYR A 77 22.38 10.09 -9.80
C TYR A 77 23.89 9.85 -9.92
N SER A 78 24.53 10.41 -10.93
CA SER A 78 25.98 10.54 -10.93
C SER A 78 26.31 11.53 -9.83
N THR A 79 26.65 11.02 -8.65
CA THR A 79 27.36 11.78 -7.63
C THR A 79 28.47 12.51 -8.36
N PRO A 80 28.53 13.86 -8.34
CA PRO A 80 29.68 14.54 -8.90
C PRO A 80 30.87 13.93 -8.19
N ALA A 81 31.72 13.23 -8.96
CA ALA A 81 33.02 12.82 -8.47
C ALA A 81 33.62 14.10 -7.90
N HIS A 82 33.87 14.07 -6.59
CA HIS A 82 34.42 15.18 -5.83
C HIS A 82 35.83 15.38 -6.38
N SER A 83 35.93 16.10 -7.49
CA SER A 83 37.18 16.52 -8.08
C SER A 83 37.75 17.61 -7.19
N ASP A 84 38.85 17.25 -6.54
CA ASP A 84 39.98 18.12 -6.29
C ASP A 84 39.75 19.25 -5.28
N LEU A 85 39.87 18.91 -4.00
CA LEU A 85 40.53 19.78 -3.01
C LEU A 85 41.43 18.92 -2.11
N GLU A 86 42.70 18.90 -2.53
CA GLU A 86 43.99 18.84 -1.80
C GLU A 86 44.14 18.07 -0.47
N PRO A 87 45.31 17.41 -0.26
CA PRO A 87 45.61 16.59 0.91
C PRO A 87 46.19 17.41 2.06
N ASP A 88 45.74 17.14 3.29
CA ASP A 88 46.51 17.44 4.50
C ASP A 88 46.78 16.14 5.27
N ASP A 89 47.96 16.12 5.87
CA ASP A 89 48.90 15.00 5.99
C ASP A 89 48.47 13.87 6.93
N ASP A 90 47.93 14.06 8.12
CA ASP A 90 48.43 13.27 9.26
C ASP A 90 48.08 11.74 9.32
N SER A 91 49.08 10.92 8.97
CA SER A 91 49.50 9.65 9.60
C SER A 91 48.59 9.04 10.69
N TYR A 92 47.93 7.90 10.41
CA TYR A 92 47.83 6.78 11.36
C TYR A 92 47.67 5.43 10.65
N ASP A 93 48.62 4.54 10.93
CA ASP A 93 48.77 3.17 10.45
C ASP A 93 47.81 2.22 11.18
N SER A 94 47.06 1.39 10.44
CA SER A 94 46.75 -0.01 10.79
C SER A 94 45.86 -0.69 9.74
N SER A 95 46.52 -1.31 8.77
CA SER A 95 46.28 -2.67 8.26
C SER A 95 44.95 -3.39 8.59
N ALA A 96 44.11 -3.58 7.56
CA ALA A 96 43.43 -4.86 7.26
C ALA A 96 42.77 -4.81 5.86
N SER A 97 43.54 -5.23 4.85
CA SER A 97 43.15 -5.32 3.44
C SER A 97 42.21 -6.49 3.17
N SER A 98 41.03 -6.22 2.62
CA SER A 98 40.22 -7.19 1.87
C SER A 98 39.85 -6.59 0.51
N SER A 99 40.79 -6.70 -0.43
CA SER A 99 40.66 -6.34 -1.84
C SER A 99 39.70 -7.29 -2.57
N LEU A 100 38.43 -6.92 -2.71
CA LEU A 100 37.50 -7.58 -3.63
C LEU A 100 37.63 -6.97 -5.03
N GLN A 101 38.23 -7.74 -5.95
CA GLN A 101 38.39 -7.38 -7.35
C GLN A 101 37.05 -7.50 -8.13
N PRO A 102 36.74 -6.56 -9.05
CA PRO A 102 35.67 -6.73 -10.02
C PRO A 102 36.13 -7.65 -11.17
N ARG A 103 35.50 -8.83 -11.28
CA ARG A 103 35.78 -9.80 -12.34
C ARG A 103 35.18 -9.36 -13.67
N ALA A 104 36.03 -9.05 -14.63
CA ALA A 104 35.65 -8.80 -16.02
C ALA A 104 35.24 -10.09 -16.77
N LYS A 105 34.21 -9.93 -17.61
CA LYS A 105 33.96 -10.49 -18.96
C LYS A 105 34.39 -11.94 -19.26
N LYS A 106 33.40 -12.77 -19.63
CA LYS A 106 33.56 -13.74 -20.73
C LYS A 106 32.29 -13.79 -21.59
N SER A 107 32.44 -13.35 -22.84
CA SER A 107 31.49 -13.61 -23.91
C SER A 107 31.65 -15.05 -24.39
N THR A 108 30.54 -15.70 -24.73
CA THR A 108 30.53 -16.76 -25.74
C THR A 108 29.19 -16.74 -26.45
N THR A 109 29.25 -16.15 -27.64
CA THR A 109 28.30 -16.31 -28.73
C THR A 109 28.14 -17.80 -29.06
N LYS A 110 26.91 -18.34 -29.02
CA LYS A 110 26.56 -19.49 -29.86
C LYS A 110 25.15 -19.31 -30.43
N LYS A 111 25.18 -18.97 -31.71
CA LYS A 111 24.07 -18.87 -32.65
C LYS A 111 23.75 -20.30 -33.10
N THR A 112 22.55 -20.79 -32.80
CA THR A 112 21.98 -21.96 -33.50
C THR A 112 20.53 -21.68 -33.82
N SER A 113 20.33 -21.43 -35.11
CA SER A 113 19.06 -21.41 -35.81
C SER A 113 18.50 -22.83 -35.93
N SER A 114 17.25 -23.04 -35.54
CA SER A 114 16.43 -24.12 -36.10
C SER A 114 14.97 -23.68 -36.19
N LYS A 115 14.55 -23.44 -37.43
CA LYS A 115 13.17 -23.31 -37.85
C LYS A 115 12.48 -24.67 -37.67
N THR A 116 11.33 -24.69 -36.99
CA THR A 116 10.30 -25.70 -37.25
C THR A 116 8.93 -25.09 -37.07
N ALA A 117 8.20 -25.04 -38.19
CA ALA A 117 6.80 -24.66 -38.28
C ALA A 117 5.91 -25.89 -38.04
N ALA A 118 4.86 -25.74 -37.25
CA ALA A 118 3.63 -26.56 -37.20
C ALA A 118 2.89 -26.19 -35.90
N LYS A 119 1.57 -26.14 -35.77
CA LYS A 119 0.42 -26.24 -36.66
C LYS A 119 -0.75 -25.80 -35.77
N LYS A 120 -1.59 -24.89 -36.26
CA LYS A 120 -2.82 -24.46 -35.57
C LYS A 120 -3.78 -25.65 -35.52
N THR A 121 -4.23 -26.01 -34.32
CA THR A 121 -5.46 -26.80 -34.12
C THR A 121 -6.32 -26.12 -33.06
N SER A 122 -7.40 -25.55 -33.56
CA SER A 122 -8.57 -25.08 -32.83
C SER A 122 -9.23 -26.27 -32.13
N VAL A 123 -9.35 -26.22 -30.81
CA VAL A 123 -10.27 -27.09 -30.06
C VAL A 123 -11.25 -26.21 -29.32
N LYS A 124 -12.47 -26.21 -29.85
CA LYS A 124 -13.70 -25.65 -29.31
C LYS A 124 -14.21 -26.60 -28.23
N SER A 125 -14.05 -26.26 -26.95
CA SER A 125 -14.74 -26.95 -25.85
C SER A 125 -15.78 -26.02 -25.23
N THR A 126 -17.00 -26.16 -25.72
CA THR A 126 -18.23 -25.72 -25.09
C THR A 126 -18.41 -26.49 -23.78
N SER A 127 -18.39 -25.82 -22.63
CA SER A 127 -18.88 -26.39 -21.37
C SER A 127 -19.50 -25.29 -20.52
N LYS A 128 -20.82 -25.22 -20.68
CA LYS A 128 -21.86 -24.90 -19.70
C LYS A 128 -21.43 -24.08 -18.47
N LYS A 129 -22.04 -22.89 -18.40
CA LYS A 129 -22.65 -22.28 -17.21
C LYS A 129 -22.72 -23.25 -16.02
N LEU A 130 -21.93 -22.97 -14.99
CA LEU A 130 -22.27 -23.34 -13.62
C LEU A 130 -22.41 -22.04 -12.83
N ALA A 131 -23.55 -21.95 -12.16
CA ALA A 131 -24.09 -20.82 -11.42
C ALA A 131 -23.04 -20.09 -10.54
N SER A 132 -22.94 -18.77 -10.51
CA SER A 132 -23.94 -17.80 -10.04
C SER A 132 -24.58 -18.18 -8.69
N SER A 133 -23.76 -18.36 -7.63
CA SER A 133 -24.26 -18.35 -6.25
C SER A 133 -23.20 -18.06 -5.18
N ALA A 134 -22.22 -17.17 -5.45
CA ALA A 134 -21.24 -16.76 -4.42
C ALA A 134 -20.90 -15.25 -4.43
N GLY A 135 -21.65 -14.44 -5.19
CA GLY A 135 -21.26 -13.05 -5.49
C GLY A 135 -22.14 -11.94 -4.91
N SER A 136 -23.19 -12.24 -4.12
CA SER A 136 -24.25 -11.25 -3.86
C SER A 136 -24.53 -10.89 -2.40
N VAL A 137 -23.70 -11.29 -1.42
CA VAL A 137 -23.99 -11.04 0.01
C VAL A 137 -22.93 -10.18 0.73
N LEU A 138 -21.80 -9.81 0.10
CA LEU A 138 -20.74 -9.01 0.77
C LEU A 138 -20.58 -7.58 0.24
N SER A 139 -21.39 -7.14 -0.71
CA SER A 139 -21.22 -5.85 -1.41
C SER A 139 -21.53 -4.61 -0.55
N GLY A 140 -22.36 -4.74 0.49
CA GLY A 140 -22.80 -3.59 1.31
C GLY A 140 -21.78 -3.10 2.34
N GLY A 141 -21.00 -4.00 2.95
CA GLY A 141 -19.97 -3.64 3.94
C GLY A 141 -18.62 -3.27 3.31
N LEU A 142 -18.24 -3.96 2.24
CA LEU A 142 -16.96 -3.74 1.55
C LEU A 142 -16.91 -2.41 0.79
N THR A 143 -18.04 -1.89 0.31
CA THR A 143 -18.09 -0.60 -0.42
C THR A 143 -17.77 0.61 0.47
N LYS A 144 -18.16 0.61 1.75
CA LYS A 144 -17.73 1.64 2.72
C LYS A 144 -16.22 1.58 2.98
N ILE A 145 -15.68 0.37 3.08
CA ILE A 145 -14.25 0.11 3.26
C ILE A 145 -13.45 0.46 1.99
N ILE A 146 -14.05 0.36 0.79
CA ILE A 146 -13.42 0.73 -0.48
C ILE A 146 -13.10 2.22 -0.58
N SER A 147 -13.81 3.07 0.18
CA SER A 147 -13.64 4.53 0.17
C SER A 147 -12.73 5.14 1.26
N SER A 148 -11.99 4.33 2.04
CA SER A 148 -11.26 4.81 3.22
C SER A 148 -9.96 5.59 2.93
N ILE A 149 -9.17 5.15 1.95
CA ILE A 149 -7.92 5.81 1.53
C ILE A 149 -8.12 6.33 0.11
N LYS A 150 -7.81 7.61 -0.09
CA LYS A 150 -7.89 8.28 -1.40
C LYS A 150 -6.67 9.15 -1.61
N GLY A 151 -6.06 9.08 -2.78
CA GLY A 151 -5.07 10.04 -3.22
C GLY A 151 -5.67 11.45 -3.30
N ILE A 152 -4.92 12.44 -2.82
CA ILE A 152 -5.28 13.85 -2.76
C ILE A 152 -4.15 14.71 -3.34
N GLY A 153 -4.53 15.83 -3.95
CA GLY A 153 -3.58 16.75 -4.56
C GLY A 153 -3.07 16.29 -5.92
N LYS A 154 -2.11 17.07 -6.45
CA LYS A 154 -1.49 16.82 -7.75
C LYS A 154 -0.39 15.76 -7.61
N PRO A 155 -0.36 14.75 -8.50
CA PRO A 155 0.78 13.83 -8.62
C PRO A 155 2.06 14.59 -8.93
N GLU A 156 3.17 14.11 -8.39
CA GLU A 156 4.52 14.58 -8.71
C GLU A 156 5.45 13.40 -9.01
N PRO A 157 6.39 13.55 -9.96
CA PRO A 157 7.35 12.51 -10.25
C PRO A 157 8.36 12.37 -9.11
N VAL A 158 8.54 11.13 -8.65
CA VAL A 158 9.51 10.75 -7.63
C VAL A 158 10.28 9.51 -8.08
N THR A 159 11.48 9.34 -7.58
CA THR A 159 12.24 8.11 -7.78
C THR A 159 11.99 7.16 -6.62
N ILE A 160 11.76 5.90 -6.94
CA ILE A 160 11.60 4.83 -5.96
C ILE A 160 12.72 3.80 -6.10
N THR A 161 13.14 3.31 -4.94
CA THR A 161 13.94 2.09 -4.77
C THR A 161 13.25 1.19 -3.76
N TRP A 162 13.91 0.11 -3.38
CA TRP A 162 13.42 -0.74 -2.30
C TRP A 162 14.51 -1.15 -1.32
N TYR A 163 14.08 -1.43 -0.09
CA TYR A 163 14.87 -1.98 1.00
C TYR A 163 14.20 -3.22 1.60
N THR A 164 14.96 -4.01 2.37
CA THR A 164 14.45 -5.16 3.12
C THR A 164 13.98 -4.72 4.50
N GLY A 165 12.95 -5.34 5.05
CA GLY A 165 12.45 -4.99 6.40
C GLY A 165 13.51 -5.09 7.52
N HIS A 166 14.60 -5.82 7.28
CA HIS A 166 15.74 -5.90 8.20
C HIS A 166 16.62 -4.66 8.19
N ASP A 167 16.58 -3.85 7.14
CA ASP A 167 17.40 -2.64 7.00
C ASP A 167 16.89 -1.50 7.90
N LEU A 168 15.67 -1.62 8.45
CA LEU A 168 15.00 -0.57 9.20
C LEU A 168 14.37 -1.06 10.50
N LEU A 169 15.20 -1.59 11.40
CA LEU A 169 14.77 -2.04 12.74
C LEU A 169 14.37 -0.89 13.68
N ASN A 170 14.76 0.35 13.38
CA ASN A 170 14.45 1.53 14.19
C ASN A 170 13.94 2.69 13.31
N PRO A 171 12.69 2.63 12.83
CA PRO A 171 12.13 3.64 11.94
C PRO A 171 12.10 5.04 12.59
N SER A 172 12.64 6.03 11.88
CA SER A 172 12.92 7.39 12.39
C SER A 172 11.69 8.21 12.78
N CYS A 173 10.48 7.78 12.41
CA CYS A 173 9.27 8.52 12.73
C CYS A 173 8.79 8.32 14.18
N TRP A 174 9.29 7.31 14.88
CA TRP A 174 9.02 7.08 16.30
C TRP A 174 10.28 7.28 17.14
N ASP A 175 10.10 7.75 18.38
CA ASP A 175 11.22 7.93 19.30
C ASP A 175 11.74 6.59 19.86
N ASN A 176 10.85 5.63 20.12
CA ASN A 176 11.17 4.30 20.66
C ASN A 176 10.22 3.24 20.06
N PRO A 177 10.39 2.87 18.78
CA PRO A 177 9.50 1.91 18.14
C PRO A 177 9.69 0.50 18.71
N ASN A 178 8.58 -0.15 19.02
CA ASN A 178 8.49 -1.61 19.26
C ASN A 178 8.10 -2.38 17.98
N TRP A 179 8.00 -1.67 16.87
CA TRP A 179 7.56 -2.17 15.57
C TRP A 179 8.53 -1.69 14.50
N HIS A 180 8.81 -2.56 13.54
CA HIS A 180 9.58 -2.22 12.36
C HIS A 180 8.92 -2.77 11.10
N PRO A 181 9.11 -2.11 9.94
CA PRO A 181 8.61 -2.64 8.68
C PRO A 181 9.22 -4.01 8.38
N THR A 182 8.43 -4.87 7.76
CA THR A 182 8.87 -6.16 7.23
C THR A 182 8.88 -6.10 5.70
N ASP A 183 9.41 -7.14 5.04
CA ASP A 183 9.33 -7.27 3.58
C ASP A 183 7.88 -7.27 3.06
N ALA A 184 6.90 -7.63 3.90
CA ALA A 184 5.48 -7.64 3.59
C ALA A 184 4.76 -6.32 3.90
N SER A 185 5.44 -5.36 4.54
CA SER A 185 4.84 -4.08 4.91
C SER A 185 4.64 -3.18 3.70
N PHE A 186 3.82 -2.14 3.85
CA PHE A 186 3.57 -1.11 2.85
C PHE A 186 4.03 0.23 3.40
N ALA A 187 5.35 0.34 3.56
CA ALA A 187 6.01 1.43 4.25
C ALA A 187 7.04 2.11 3.35
N ALA A 188 7.29 3.39 3.64
CA ALA A 188 8.21 4.21 2.88
C ALA A 188 9.19 4.94 3.81
N ALA A 189 10.44 4.99 3.38
CA ALA A 189 11.47 5.86 3.91
C ALA A 189 11.73 6.99 2.91
N LEU A 190 11.70 8.24 3.37
CA LEU A 190 11.85 9.39 2.49
C LEU A 190 13.22 10.04 2.65
N THR A 191 13.76 10.58 1.56
CA THR A 191 15.06 11.29 1.56
C THR A 191 15.25 12.14 2.82
N LEU A 192 16.35 11.91 3.53
CA LEU A 192 16.56 12.50 4.85
C LEU A 192 16.60 14.04 4.79
N SER A 193 17.32 14.61 3.83
CA SER A 193 17.56 16.06 3.75
C SER A 193 17.49 16.63 2.33
N GLY A 194 17.26 17.94 2.25
CA GLY A 194 17.19 18.71 1.01
C GLY A 194 15.85 18.61 0.26
N TRP A 195 14.99 17.64 0.57
CA TRP A 195 13.63 17.61 0.03
C TRP A 195 12.70 18.51 0.86
N THR A 196 12.53 19.76 0.42
CA THR A 196 11.76 20.78 1.16
C THR A 196 10.26 20.50 1.23
N THR A 197 9.67 19.89 0.20
CA THR A 197 8.24 19.53 0.15
C THR A 197 7.95 18.10 0.61
N LYS A 198 8.89 17.46 1.31
CA LYS A 198 8.79 16.07 1.73
C LYS A 198 7.54 15.83 2.59
N PRO A 199 6.75 14.78 2.31
CA PRO A 199 5.67 14.36 3.19
C PRO A 199 6.15 14.09 4.63
N LYS A 200 5.33 14.47 5.61
CA LYS A 200 5.64 14.27 7.03
C LYS A 200 5.53 12.80 7.42
N CYS A 201 6.18 12.44 8.52
CA CYS A 201 5.98 11.17 9.19
C CYS A 201 4.50 10.83 9.36
N PHE A 202 4.19 9.55 9.23
CA PHE A 202 2.87 8.94 9.34
C PHE A 202 1.84 9.34 8.30
N LYS A 203 2.20 10.18 7.33
CA LYS A 203 1.32 10.48 6.20
C LYS A 203 1.31 9.33 5.20
N PHE A 204 0.18 9.19 4.53
CA PHE A 204 -0.02 8.22 3.48
C PHE A 204 0.32 8.83 2.13
N LEU A 205 0.89 8.00 1.27
CA LEU A 205 1.24 8.33 -0.10
C LEU A 205 0.55 7.33 -1.03
N GLU A 206 0.09 7.83 -2.16
CA GLU A 206 -0.27 7.00 -3.30
C GLU A 206 0.85 7.09 -4.32
N LEU A 207 1.46 5.95 -4.66
CA LEU A 207 2.47 5.86 -5.72
C LEU A 207 1.91 5.07 -6.88
N CYS A 208 2.05 5.59 -8.09
CA CYS A 208 1.56 4.97 -9.31
C CYS A 208 2.69 4.88 -10.34
N HIS A 209 2.99 3.66 -10.79
CA HIS A 209 3.87 3.45 -11.95
C HIS A 209 3.06 3.58 -13.25
N THR A 210 1.84 3.05 -13.25
CA THR A 210 0.89 3.20 -14.36
C THR A 210 -0.50 3.50 -13.79
N SER A 211 -1.48 3.79 -14.65
CA SER A 211 -2.86 4.00 -14.20
C SER A 211 -3.51 2.72 -13.65
N GLN A 212 -2.85 1.57 -13.80
CA GLN A 212 -3.31 0.27 -13.31
C GLN A 212 -2.48 -0.29 -12.17
N LYS A 213 -1.34 0.33 -11.85
CA LYS A 213 -0.42 -0.12 -10.82
C LYS A 213 -0.13 1.03 -9.88
N CYS A 214 -0.98 1.16 -8.88
CA CYS A 214 -0.85 2.09 -7.78
C CYS A 214 -0.82 1.35 -6.44
N VAL A 215 -0.21 1.98 -5.45
CA VAL A 215 -0.10 1.43 -4.09
C VAL A 215 -0.22 2.54 -3.06
N PHE A 216 -0.80 2.23 -1.90
CA PHE A 216 -0.78 3.12 -0.75
C PHE A 216 0.28 2.68 0.25
N VAL A 217 1.14 3.60 0.64
CA VAL A 217 2.19 3.36 1.65
C VAL A 217 2.15 4.43 2.74
N ARG A 218 2.64 4.09 3.93
CA ARG A 218 2.82 5.05 5.02
C ARG A 218 4.29 5.45 5.14
N VAL A 219 4.52 6.75 5.32
CA VAL A 219 5.85 7.27 5.67
C VAL A 219 6.14 6.90 7.11
N VAL A 220 7.15 6.06 7.31
CA VAL A 220 7.54 5.58 8.65
C VAL A 220 9.00 5.89 8.99
N ASP A 221 9.78 6.32 8.01
CA ASP A 221 11.22 6.44 8.19
C ASP A 221 11.85 7.50 7.26
N SER A 222 13.13 7.79 7.48
CA SER A 222 13.96 8.64 6.64
C SER A 222 15.13 7.86 6.00
N CYS A 223 15.19 7.91 4.68
CA CYS A 223 16.24 7.28 3.89
C CYS A 223 17.52 8.14 3.90
N ALA A 224 18.53 7.73 4.67
CA ALA A 224 19.84 8.37 4.72
C ALA A 224 20.71 8.05 3.49
N GLY A 225 20.50 6.89 2.84
CA GLY A 225 21.19 6.50 1.62
C GLY A 225 20.66 7.16 0.34
N CYS A 226 19.53 7.87 0.43
CA CYS A 226 18.92 8.55 -0.70
C CYS A 226 19.66 9.86 -1.02
N ALA A 227 19.79 10.18 -2.31
CA ALA A 227 20.53 11.36 -2.74
C ALA A 227 19.96 12.65 -2.12
N HIS A 228 20.83 13.49 -1.54
CA HIS A 228 20.45 14.76 -0.92
C HIS A 228 19.69 15.65 -1.91
N GLY A 229 18.60 16.27 -1.44
CA GLY A 229 17.79 17.16 -2.28
C GLY A 229 16.88 16.45 -3.29
N SER A 230 16.99 15.12 -3.42
CA SER A 230 16.17 14.36 -4.37
C SER A 230 14.79 14.04 -3.81
N LYS A 231 13.80 13.90 -4.70
CA LYS A 231 12.48 13.35 -4.38
C LYS A 231 12.54 11.84 -4.45
N HIS A 232 13.21 11.21 -3.49
CA HIS A 232 13.42 9.77 -3.44
C HIS A 232 12.62 9.13 -2.31
N VAL A 233 11.88 8.09 -2.66
CA VAL A 233 11.04 7.28 -1.79
C VAL A 233 11.54 5.84 -1.80
N ASP A 234 12.18 5.39 -0.73
CA ASP A 234 12.63 4.01 -0.61
C ASP A 234 11.51 3.16 -0.01
N LEU A 235 11.15 2.05 -0.67
CA LEU A 235 9.96 1.26 -0.36
C LEU A 235 10.33 -0.10 0.24
N THR A 236 9.45 -0.66 1.07
CA THR A 236 9.53 -2.09 1.40
C THR A 236 9.34 -2.96 0.14
N LYS A 237 9.91 -4.18 0.15
CA LYS A 237 9.83 -5.11 -1.00
C LYS A 237 8.40 -5.32 -1.53
N ALA A 238 7.42 -5.57 -0.67
CA ALA A 238 6.04 -5.77 -1.10
C ALA A 238 5.45 -4.54 -1.80
N ALA A 239 5.70 -3.34 -1.26
CA ALA A 239 5.23 -2.10 -1.87
C ALA A 239 5.87 -1.84 -3.24
N PHE A 240 7.19 -2.06 -3.37
CA PHE A 240 7.86 -1.92 -4.66
C PHE A 240 7.39 -2.97 -5.66
N SER A 241 7.26 -4.23 -5.22
CA SER A 241 6.80 -5.35 -6.06
C SER A 241 5.38 -5.17 -6.60
N ALA A 242 4.54 -4.42 -5.88
CA ALA A 242 3.21 -4.05 -6.36
C ALA A 242 3.27 -3.10 -7.59
N LEU A 243 4.37 -2.35 -7.76
CA LEU A 243 4.56 -1.38 -8.83
C LEU A 243 5.43 -1.91 -9.98
N ALA A 244 6.51 -2.62 -9.66
CA ALA A 244 7.52 -3.09 -10.61
C ALA A 244 8.24 -4.36 -10.14
N ASP A 245 9.04 -4.97 -11.02
CA ASP A 245 9.87 -6.12 -10.67
C ASP A 245 11.08 -5.67 -9.83
N LEU A 246 11.41 -6.41 -8.76
CA LEU A 246 12.52 -6.06 -7.85
C LEU A 246 13.87 -5.91 -8.58
N ASN A 247 14.11 -6.65 -9.66
CA ASN A 247 15.34 -6.58 -10.44
C ASN A 247 15.51 -5.24 -11.19
N GLN A 248 14.42 -4.48 -11.35
CA GLN A 248 14.52 -3.14 -11.90
C GLN A 248 15.28 -2.21 -10.94
N GLY A 249 15.13 -2.41 -9.62
CA GLY A 249 15.89 -1.73 -8.55
C GLY A 249 15.57 -0.25 -8.36
N LEU A 250 15.35 0.49 -9.45
CA LEU A 250 15.10 1.92 -9.45
C LEU A 250 14.10 2.29 -10.56
N LEU A 251 13.12 3.13 -10.22
CA LEU A 251 12.06 3.53 -11.14
C LEU A 251 11.58 4.95 -10.81
N THR A 252 11.18 5.70 -11.82
CA THR A 252 10.41 6.93 -11.62
C THR A 252 8.92 6.59 -11.62
N VAL A 253 8.25 6.90 -10.51
CA VAL A 253 6.79 6.77 -10.36
C VAL A 253 6.20 8.11 -9.98
N GLN A 254 4.89 8.14 -9.83
CA GLN A 254 4.17 9.36 -9.56
C GLN A 254 3.51 9.24 -8.21
N MET A 255 3.82 10.20 -7.36
CA MET A 255 3.43 10.21 -5.96
C MET A 255 2.47 11.36 -5.71
N ARG A 256 1.44 11.11 -4.92
CA ARG A 256 0.68 12.18 -4.26
C ARG A 256 0.39 11.81 -2.83
N GLN A 257 -0.02 12.78 -2.03
CA GLN A 257 -0.50 12.51 -0.68
C GLN A 257 -1.78 11.67 -0.75
N ALA A 258 -2.09 10.92 0.30
CA ALA A 258 -3.33 10.18 0.44
C ALA A 258 -3.93 10.39 1.83
N THR A 259 -5.25 10.22 1.93
CA THR A 259 -5.95 10.26 3.21
C THR A 259 -5.57 9.08 4.08
N GLU A 260 -5.65 9.24 5.40
CA GLU A 260 -5.51 8.11 6.33
C GLU A 260 -6.71 7.16 6.22
N PRO A 261 -6.52 5.84 6.42
CA PRO A 261 -7.63 4.89 6.47
C PRO A 261 -8.55 5.23 7.65
N LYS A 262 -9.78 5.66 7.33
CA LYS A 262 -10.80 5.93 8.36
C LYS A 262 -11.22 4.68 9.12
N GLU A 263 -11.22 3.54 8.43
CA GLU A 263 -11.55 2.22 8.96
C GLU A 263 -10.57 1.18 8.39
N GLY A 264 -10.38 0.09 9.12
CA GLY A 264 -9.58 -1.04 8.66
C GLY A 264 -8.07 -0.77 8.66
N TRP A 265 -7.54 -0.33 9.81
CA TRP A 265 -6.11 -0.22 10.04
C TRP A 265 -5.44 -1.60 9.94
N VAL A 266 -4.38 -1.71 9.14
CA VAL A 266 -3.61 -2.94 8.99
C VAL A 266 -2.19 -2.71 9.53
N GLU A 267 -1.99 -3.01 10.81
CA GLU A 267 -0.72 -2.77 11.51
C GLU A 267 0.47 -3.49 10.87
N ASN A 268 0.27 -4.69 10.33
CA ASN A 268 1.31 -5.43 9.62
C ASN A 268 1.85 -4.66 8.38
N TYR A 269 1.03 -3.79 7.80
CA TYR A 269 1.39 -3.01 6.63
C TYR A 269 1.96 -1.64 7.00
N TRP A 270 1.38 -0.98 7.99
CA TRP A 270 1.64 0.44 8.23
C TRP A 270 2.17 0.76 9.63
N GLY A 271 2.37 -0.26 10.46
CA GLY A 271 2.79 -0.12 11.85
C GLY A 271 1.69 0.37 12.78
N PRO A 272 2.02 0.61 14.05
CA PRO A 272 1.07 1.12 15.03
C PRO A 272 0.60 2.52 14.64
N LYS A 273 -0.66 2.84 14.95
CA LYS A 273 -1.24 4.13 14.56
C LYS A 273 -0.57 5.30 15.26
#